data_AF-A0A8T5T6A7-F1
#
_entry.id   AF-A0A8T5T6A7-F1
#
_cell.length_a   1.000
_cell.length_b   1.000
_cell.length_c   1.000
_cell.angle_alpha   90.00
_cell.angle_beta   90.00
_cell.angle_gamma   90.00
#
_symmetry.space_group_name_H-M   'P 1'
#
loop_
_entity.id
_entity.type
_entity.pdbx_description
1 polymer ?
#
loop_
_entity_poly.entity_id
_entity_poly.type
_entity_poly.pdbx_seq_one_letter_code
_entity_poly.pdbx_strand_id
1 'polypeptide(L)'
;MEIIKYLGNKLSESIDLSLPAGRGLIKLAIKDELGPFHPINQLNYEKLVEVINNSLKKRLLDLNIPHFEEVLKNLLDELNSNQSLITIAGV
;
A
#
# COMPACT_ATOMS: atom_id res chain seq x y z
N MET A 1 -0.82 7.63 -9.02
CA MET A 1 -2.06 7.77 -8.23
C MET A 1 -1.73 8.37 -6.89
N GLU A 2 -2.54 9.33 -6.44
CA GLU A 2 -2.36 10.00 -5.14
C GLU A 2 -2.49 9.04 -3.97
N ILE A 3 -3.40 8.06 -4.03
CA ILE A 3 -3.58 7.09 -2.93
C ILE A 3 -2.31 6.26 -2.64
N ILE A 4 -1.57 5.83 -3.65
CA ILE A 4 -0.30 5.08 -3.46
C ILE A 4 0.76 5.96 -2.81
N LYS A 5 0.82 7.23 -3.20
CA LYS A 5 1.75 8.21 -2.61
C LYS A 5 1.39 8.45 -1.15
N TYR A 6 0.10 8.58 -0.85
CA TYR A 6 -0.44 8.77 0.49
C TYR A 6 -0.12 7.57 1.40
N LEU A 7 -0.53 6.37 1.01
CA LEU A 7 -0.28 5.13 1.76
C LEU A 7 1.21 4.85 1.91
N GLY A 8 2.01 5.14 0.87
CA GLY A 8 3.47 5.00 0.94
C GLY A 8 4.10 5.95 1.97
N ASN A 9 3.60 7.17 2.11
CA ASN A 9 4.06 8.10 3.15
C ASN A 9 3.65 7.60 4.55
N LYS A 10 2.40 7.18 4.73
CA LYS A 10 1.90 6.63 6.00
C LYS A 10 2.67 5.39 6.44
N LEU A 11 2.99 4.50 5.50
CA LEU A 11 3.86 3.36 5.76
C LEU A 11 5.24 3.85 6.21
N SER A 12 5.85 4.79 5.47
CA SER A 12 7.18 5.31 5.80
C SER A 12 7.25 5.88 7.22
N GLU A 13 6.23 6.65 7.62
CA GLU A 13 6.10 7.22 8.96
C GLU A 13 5.92 6.12 10.03
N SER A 14 5.18 5.05 9.72
CA SER A 14 4.87 3.98 10.68
C SER A 14 6.07 3.09 10.99
N ILE A 15 7.02 2.95 10.06
CA ILE A 15 8.17 2.03 10.19
C ILE A 15 9.53 2.74 10.05
N ASP A 16 9.54 4.06 10.27
CA ASP A 16 10.72 4.94 10.24
C ASP A 16 11.62 4.74 9.00
N LEU A 17 10.99 4.74 7.82
CA LEU A 17 11.67 4.68 6.54
C LEU A 17 11.62 6.03 5.82
N SER A 18 12.55 6.23 4.88
CA SER A 18 12.46 7.37 3.97
C SER A 18 11.17 7.31 3.13
N LEU A 19 10.56 8.46 2.84
CA LEU A 19 9.35 8.55 2.01
C LEU A 19 9.45 7.81 0.66
N PRO A 20 10.59 7.85 -0.08
CA PRO A 20 10.76 7.06 -1.30
C PRO A 20 10.70 5.55 -1.04
N ALA A 21 11.24 5.07 0.09
CA ALA A 21 11.29 3.67 0.42
C ALA A 21 9.89 3.11 0.72
N GLY A 22 9.06 3.77 1.53
CA GLY A 22 7.70 3.28 1.78
C GLY A 22 6.82 3.31 0.53
N ARG A 23 6.95 4.33 -0.33
CA ARG A 23 6.30 4.34 -1.66
C ARG A 23 6.78 3.18 -2.54
N GLY A 24 8.08 2.87 -2.49
CA GLY A 24 8.67 1.73 -3.17
C GLY A 24 8.06 0.41 -2.69
N LEU A 25 7.94 0.22 -1.38
CA LEU A 25 7.33 -0.98 -0.79
C LEU A 25 5.88 -1.19 -1.23
N ILE A 26 5.04 -0.14 -1.22
CA ILE A 26 3.66 -0.25 -1.72
C ILE A 26 3.64 -0.65 -3.20
N LYS A 27 4.46 -0.01 -4.04
CA LYS A 27 4.54 -0.35 -5.48
C LYS A 27 5.03 -1.78 -5.72
N LEU A 28 5.96 -2.25 -4.90
CA LEU A 28 6.47 -3.62 -4.99
C LEU A 28 5.39 -4.63 -4.56
N ALA A 29 4.67 -4.35 -3.47
CA ALA A 29 3.55 -5.18 -3.04
C ALA A 29 2.45 -5.28 -4.12
N ILE A 30 2.14 -4.17 -4.80
CA ILE A 30 1.21 -4.17 -5.94
C ILE A 30 1.69 -5.12 -7.05
N LYS A 31 2.99 -5.06 -7.38
CA LYS A 31 3.58 -5.89 -8.45
C LYS A 31 3.60 -7.37 -8.09
N ASP A 32 3.81 -7.70 -6.82
CA ASP A 32 3.78 -9.09 -6.36
C ASP A 32 2.38 -9.68 -6.45
N GLU A 33 1.36 -8.90 -6.06
CA GLU A 33 -0.03 -9.37 -6.02
C GLU A 33 -0.64 -9.45 -7.42
N LEU A 34 -0.47 -8.39 -8.23
CA LEU A 34 -1.20 -8.20 -9.49
C LEU A 34 -0.33 -8.45 -10.73
N GLY A 35 0.96 -8.68 -10.54
CA GLY A 35 1.95 -8.86 -11.59
C GLY A 35 2.62 -7.54 -12.04
N PRO A 36 3.79 -7.64 -12.69
CA PRO A 36 4.63 -6.49 -13.03
C PRO A 36 4.04 -5.57 -14.11
N PHE A 37 3.08 -6.07 -14.88
CA PHE A 37 2.43 -5.34 -15.98
C PHE A 37 1.05 -4.80 -15.61
N HIS A 38 0.60 -4.95 -14.36
CA HIS A 38 -0.68 -4.39 -13.95
C HIS A 38 -0.63 -2.86 -14.01
N PRO A 39 -1.51 -2.20 -14.78
CA PRO A 39 -1.52 -0.76 -14.86
C PRO A 39 -1.92 -0.17 -13.50
N ILE A 40 -1.04 0.66 -12.92
CA ILE A 40 -1.29 1.27 -11.62
C ILE A 40 -2.61 2.04 -11.63
N ASN A 41 -2.95 2.73 -12.71
CA ASN A 41 -4.21 3.47 -12.88
C ASN A 41 -5.48 2.61 -12.87
N GLN A 42 -5.38 1.27 -12.92
CA GLN A 42 -6.52 0.35 -12.84
C GLN A 42 -6.71 -0.29 -11.46
N LEU A 43 -5.99 0.23 -10.45
CA LEU A 43 -6.17 -0.17 -9.06
C LEU A 43 -7.48 0.41 -8.51
N ASN A 44 -8.35 -0.48 -8.05
CA ASN A 44 -9.54 -0.12 -7.29
C ASN A 44 -9.31 -0.39 -5.79
N TYR A 45 -10.31 -0.06 -4.97
CA TYR A 45 -10.26 -0.23 -3.53
C TYR A 45 -10.00 -1.69 -3.12
N GLU A 46 -10.75 -2.63 -3.71
CA GLU A 46 -10.67 -4.05 -3.37
C GLU A 46 -9.27 -4.62 -3.63
N LYS A 47 -8.67 -4.32 -4.78
CA LYS A 47 -7.29 -4.71 -5.09
C LYS A 47 -6.28 -4.12 -4.12
N LEU A 48 -6.47 -2.87 -3.68
CA LEU A 48 -5.57 -2.24 -2.70
C LEU A 48 -5.70 -2.92 -1.32
N VAL A 49 -6.91 -3.31 -0.93
CA VAL A 49 -7.15 -4.12 0.28
C VAL A 49 -6.44 -5.47 0.19
N GLU A 50 -6.54 -6.16 -0.95
CA GLU A 50 -5.84 -7.43 -1.20
C GLU A 50 -4.32 -7.25 -1.11
N VAL A 51 -3.77 -6.25 -1.81
CA VAL A 51 -2.34 -5.93 -1.78
C VAL A 51 -1.83 -5.69 -0.35
N ILE A 52 -2.59 -4.95 0.47
CA ILE A 52 -2.18 -4.68 1.86
C ILE A 52 -2.23 -5.96 2.71
N ASN A 53 -3.32 -6.72 2.65
CA ASN A 53 -3.50 -7.91 3.47
C ASN A 53 -2.59 -9.09 3.09
N ASN A 54 -2.19 -9.18 1.83
CA ASN A 54 -1.41 -10.30 1.30
C ASN A 54 0.05 -9.91 1.08
N SER A 55 0.34 -9.28 -0.07
CA SER A 55 1.70 -9.01 -0.51
C SER A 55 2.47 -8.05 0.40
N LEU A 56 1.85 -6.96 0.87
CA LEU A 56 2.52 -6.04 1.80
C LEU A 56 2.78 -6.72 3.15
N LYS A 57 1.78 -7.42 3.70
CA LYS A 57 1.94 -8.22 4.92
C LYS A 57 3.13 -9.16 4.84
N LYS A 58 3.22 -9.93 3.76
CA LYS A 58 4.33 -10.86 3.52
C LYS A 58 5.68 -10.13 3.49
N ARG A 59 5.76 -8.99 2.80
CA ARG A 59 7.00 -8.18 2.76
C ARG A 59 7.42 -7.66 4.13
N LEU A 60 6.49 -7.17 4.94
CA LEU A 60 6.80 -6.68 6.28
C LEU A 60 7.28 -7.82 7.19
N LEU A 61 6.67 -9.01 7.06
CA LEU A 61 7.12 -10.24 7.71
C LEU A 61 8.54 -10.64 7.27
N ASP A 62 8.80 -10.69 5.96
CA ASP A 62 10.11 -11.07 5.41
C ASP A 62 11.22 -10.08 5.80
N LEU A 63 10.87 -8.81 6.02
CA LEU A 63 11.78 -7.76 6.49
C LEU A 63 11.91 -7.70 8.03
N ASN A 64 11.24 -8.59 8.76
CA ASN A 64 11.19 -8.60 10.23
C ASN A 64 10.78 -7.25 10.84
N ILE A 65 9.81 -6.57 10.21
CA ILE A 65 9.27 -5.32 10.74
C ILE A 65 8.48 -5.63 12.02
N PRO A 66 8.85 -5.04 13.17
CA PRO A 66 8.12 -5.23 14.41
C PRO A 66 6.74 -4.59 14.33
N HIS A 67 5.76 -5.13 15.05
CA HIS A 67 4.39 -4.59 15.12
C HIS A 67 3.72 -4.38 13.74
N PHE A 68 4.11 -5.15 12.72
CA PHE A 68 3.60 -4.98 11.36
C PHE A 68 2.07 -5.10 11.26
N GLU A 69 1.43 -5.86 12.16
CA GLU A 69 -0.03 -5.98 12.19
C GLU A 69 -0.72 -4.64 12.48
N GLU A 70 -0.17 -3.82 13.38
CA GLU A 70 -0.67 -2.48 13.66
C GLU A 70 -0.47 -1.55 12.46
N VAL A 71 0.69 -1.67 11.79
CA VAL A 71 0.99 -0.92 10.56
C VAL A 71 -0.02 -1.25 9.46
N LEU A 72 -0.32 -2.54 9.25
CA LEU A 72 -1.30 -2.98 8.25
C LEU A 72 -2.71 -2.46 8.59
N LYS A 73 -3.12 -2.57 9.86
CA LYS A 73 -4.41 -2.07 10.31
C LYS A 73 -4.53 -0.56 10.04
N ASN A 74 -3.53 0.22 10.44
CA ASN A 74 -3.51 1.66 10.19
C ASN A 74 -3.60 1.98 8.70
N LEU A 75 -2.88 1.24 7.84
CA LEU A 75 -2.95 1.46 6.39
C LEU A 75 -4.32 1.11 5.80
N LEU A 76 -5.01 0.09 6.30
CA LEU A 76 -6.37 -0.25 5.89
C LEU A 76 -7.37 0.82 6.34
N ASP A 77 -7.24 1.31 7.58
CA ASP A 77 -8.05 2.40 8.10
C ASP A 77 -7.86 3.67 7.25
N GLU A 78 -6.61 4.01 6.92
CA GLU A 78 -6.26 5.13 6.05
C GLU A 78 -6.79 4.94 4.61
N LEU A 79 -6.72 3.73 4.05
CA LEU A 79 -7.30 3.43 2.73
C LEU A 79 -8.82 3.63 2.73
N ASN A 80 -9.50 3.16 3.78
CA ASN A 80 -10.95 3.29 3.94
C ASN A 80 -11.39 4.75 4.11
N SER A 81 -10.68 5.52 4.97
CA SER A 81 -10.96 6.95 5.17
C SER A 81 -10.70 7.80 3.93
N ASN A 82 -9.84 7.34 3.03
CA ASN A 82 -9.45 8.06 1.82
C ASN A 82 -9.94 7.37 0.53
N GLN A 83 -11.05 6.62 0.60
CA GLN A 83 -11.59 5.88 -0.55
C GLN A 83 -11.87 6.80 -1.76
N SER A 84 -12.23 8.06 -1.53
CA SER A 84 -12.44 9.08 -2.57
C SER A 84 -11.21 9.35 -3.45
N LEU A 85 -9.99 9.10 -2.94
CA LEU A 85 -8.73 9.27 -3.69
C LEU A 85 -8.47 8.14 -4.69
N ILE A 86 -9.25 7.06 -4.62
CA ILE A 86 -9.17 5.90 -5.50
C ILE A 86 -10.04 6.14 -6.74
N THR A 87 -11.21 6.76 -6.55
CA THR A 87 -12.24 6.96 -7.57
C THR A 87 -11.87 7.97 -8.65
N ILE A 88 -10.91 8.87 -8.39
CA ILE A 88 -10.53 9.96 -9.33
C ILE A 88 -9.53 9.47 -10.41
N ALA A 89 -8.97 8.27 -10.28
CA ALA A 89 -8.00 7.74 -11.26
C ALA A 89 -8.64 6.96 -12.44
N GLY A 90 -9.97 6.84 -12.45
CA GLY A 90 -10.73 5.99 -13.38
C GLY A 90 -11.71 6.74 -14.30
N VAL A 91 -11.46 8.02 -14.60
CA VAL A 91 -12.19 8.77 -15.65
C VAL A 91 -11.25 9.10 -16.79
#